data_AF-A0A6N7LXJ8-F1
#
_entry.id   AF-A0A6N7LXJ8-F1
#
_cell.length_a   1.000
_cell.length_b   1.000
_cell.length_c   1.000
_cell.angle_alpha   90.00
_cell.angle_beta   90.00
_cell.angle_gamma   90.00
#
_symmetry.space_group_name_H-M   'P 1'
#
loop_
_entity.id
_entity.type
_entity.pdbx_description
1 polymer ?
#
loop_
_entity_poly.entity_id
_entity_poly.type
_entity_poly.pdbx_seq_one_letter_code
_entity_poly.pdbx_strand_id
1 'polypeptide(L)' 'MKKKRKEYDFKVLESKIDTLIKLIASGITYGKELKDQTRLLYNAGFKPKEIAKLLNKSANSVRVTLTLYKKK' A
#
# COMPACT_ATOMS: atom_id res chain seq x y z
N MET A 1 -3.12 30.60 17.36
CA MET A 1 -1.92 30.15 16.59
C MET A 1 -1.46 28.73 16.92
N LYS A 2 -1.46 28.26 18.18
CA LYS A 2 -0.93 26.92 18.56
C LYS A 2 -1.65 25.72 17.91
N LYS A 3 -2.97 25.79 17.66
CA LYS A 3 -3.77 24.71 17.05
C LYS A 3 -3.37 24.41 15.60
N LYS A 4 -3.18 25.46 14.78
CA LYS A 4 -2.76 25.33 13.36
C LYS A 4 -1.36 24.72 13.22
N ARG A 5 -0.43 25.05 14.14
CA ARG A 5 0.92 24.47 14.14
C ARG A 5 0.89 22.96 14.42
N LYS A 6 0.16 22.53 15.46
CA LYS A 6 0.01 21.09 15.76
C LYS A 6 -0.62 20.30 14.60
N GLU A 7 -1.61 20.87 13.93
CA GLU A 7 -2.24 20.23 12.77
C GLU A 7 -1.26 20.07 11.60
N TYR A 8 -0.43 21.08 11.34
CA TYR A 8 0.63 21.00 10.34
C TYR A 8 1.66 19.92 10.69
N ASP A 9 2.14 19.90 11.94
CA ASP A 9 3.12 18.91 12.40
C ASP A 9 2.58 17.48 12.25
N PHE A 10 1.29 17.27 12.53
CA PHE A 10 0.63 15.97 12.36
C PHE A 10 0.54 15.56 10.88
N LYS A 11 0.15 16.47 9.99
CA LYS A 11 0.11 16.21 8.53
C LYS A 11 1.50 15.87 7.97
N VAL A 12 2.55 16.54 8.45
CA VAL A 12 3.94 16.23 8.07
C VAL A 12 4.32 14.83 8.55
N LEU A 13 3.94 14.46 9.78
CA LEU A 13 4.19 13.12 10.31
C LEU A 13 3.47 12.03 9.50
N GLU A 14 2.17 12.21 9.20
CA GLU A 14 1.41 11.29 8.35
C GLU A 14 2.09 11.09 6.99
N SER A 15 2.53 12.17 6.35
CA SER A 15 3.24 12.11 5.06
C SER A 15 4.55 11.31 5.12
N LYS A 16 5.31 11.49 6.20
CA LYS A 16 6.56 10.73 6.43
C LYS A 16 6.27 9.24 6.67
N ILE A 17 5.22 8.92 7.42
CA ILE A 17 4.78 7.53 7.64
C ILE A 17 4.33 6.90 6.31
N ASP A 18 3.55 7.61 5.51
CA ASP A 18 3.14 7.17 4.16
C ASP A 18 4.34 6.84 3.26
N THR A 19 5.41 7.64 3.36
CA THR A 19 6.65 7.40 2.62
C THR A 19 7.37 6.14 3.11
N LEU A 20 7.46 5.94 4.42
CA LEU A 20 8.06 4.73 5.00
C LEU A 20 7.30 3.46 4.57
N ILE A 21 5.97 3.50 4.61
CA ILE A 21 5.12 2.38 4.17
C ILE A 21 5.42 2.03 2.70
N LYS A 22 5.52 3.04 1.83
CA LYS A 22 5.85 2.82 0.40
C LYS A 22 7.23 2.22 0.20
N LEU A 23 8.24 2.69 0.94
CA LEU A 23 9.60 2.16 0.85
C LEU A 23 9.67 0.69 1.29
N ILE A 24 9.04 0.36 2.41
CA ILE A 24 8.98 -1.01 2.91
C ILE A 24 8.22 -1.91 1.93
N ALA A 25 7.04 -1.48 1.45
CA ALA A 25 6.27 -2.22 0.47
C ALA A 25 7.08 -2.46 -0.81
N SER A 26 7.79 -1.45 -1.31
CA SER A 26 8.67 -1.57 -2.48
C SER A 26 9.80 -2.57 -2.24
N GLY A 27 10.44 -2.56 -1.08
CA GLY A 27 11.53 -3.50 -0.76
C GLY A 27 11.04 -4.95 -0.71
N ILE A 28 9.89 -5.19 -0.09
CA ILE A 28 9.29 -6.54 0.03
C ILE A 28 8.82 -7.07 -1.33
N THR A 29 8.37 -6.19 -2.22
CA THR A 29 7.76 -6.55 -3.51
C THR A 29 8.73 -6.50 -4.69
N TYR A 30 9.96 -6.03 -4.48
CA TYR A 30 10.99 -5.90 -5.52
C TYR A 30 11.28 -7.25 -6.20
N GLY A 31 11.35 -7.25 -7.53
CA GLY A 31 11.65 -8.43 -8.34
C GLY A 31 10.55 -9.49 -8.39
N LYS A 32 9.39 -9.26 -7.77
CA LYS A 32 8.27 -10.21 -7.76
C LYS A 32 7.25 -9.88 -8.84
N GLU A 33 6.58 -10.91 -9.34
CA GLU A 33 5.44 -10.74 -10.24
C GLU A 33 4.26 -10.10 -9.50
N LEU A 34 3.39 -9.40 -10.24
CA LEU A 34 2.22 -8.70 -9.71
C LEU A 34 1.36 -9.59 -8.79
N LYS A 35 1.25 -10.88 -9.12
CA LYS A 35 0.51 -11.86 -8.32
C LYS A 35 1.09 -12.02 -6.92
N ASP A 36 2.39 -12.21 -6.82
CA ASP A 36 3.09 -12.39 -5.54
C ASP A 36 3.17 -11.10 -4.76
N GLN A 37 3.38 -9.96 -5.45
CA GLN A 37 3.33 -8.64 -4.83
C GLN A 37 1.96 -8.40 -4.17
N THR A 38 0.88 -8.67 -4.90
CA THR A 38 -0.49 -8.50 -4.43
C THR A 38 -0.80 -9.42 -3.26
N ARG A 39 -0.36 -10.69 -3.32
CA ARG A 39 -0.54 -11.67 -2.24
C ARG A 39 0.19 -11.25 -0.95
N LEU A 40 1.46 -10.86 -1.06
CA LEU A 40 2.27 -10.45 0.09
C LEU A 40 1.65 -9.24 0.81
N LEU A 41 1.27 -8.21 0.05
CA LEU A 41 0.65 -7.02 0.63
C LEU A 41 -0.73 -7.33 1.21
N TYR A 42 -1.53 -8.18 0.57
CA TYR A 42 -2.83 -8.59 1.12
C TYR A 42 -2.68 -9.35 2.44
N ASN A 43 -1.73 -10.27 2.52
CA ASN A 43 -1.43 -11.02 3.73
C ASN A 43 -0.86 -10.12 4.84
N ALA A 44 -0.18 -9.02 4.48
CA ALA A 44 0.25 -7.99 5.42
C ALA A 44 -0.89 -7.07 5.89
N GLY A 45 -2.14 -7.32 5.48
CA GLY A 45 -3.33 -6.61 5.94
C GLY A 45 -3.75 -5.42 5.07
N PHE A 46 -3.06 -5.13 3.97
CA PHE A 46 -3.45 -4.03 3.07
C PHE A 46 -4.74 -4.36 2.32
N LYS A 47 -5.65 -3.38 2.26
CA LYS A 47 -6.88 -3.48 1.48
C LYS A 47 -6.57 -3.39 -0.02
N PRO A 48 -7.41 -3.96 -0.91
CA PRO A 48 -7.17 -3.91 -2.35
C PRO A 48 -6.95 -2.51 -2.94
N LYS A 49 -7.62 -1.48 -2.41
CA LYS A 49 -7.41 -0.09 -2.83
C LYS A 49 -6.03 0.45 -2.44
N GLU A 50 -5.52 0.05 -1.28
CA GLU A 50 -4.21 0.46 -0.77
C GLU A 50 -3.10 -0.23 -1.56
N ILE A 51 -3.27 -1.54 -1.83
CA ILE A 51 -2.36 -2.30 -2.70
C ILE A 51 -2.29 -1.66 -4.10
N ALA A 52 -3.44 -1.29 -4.67
CA ALA A 52 -3.49 -0.62 -5.97
C ALA A 52 -2.70 0.72 -5.96
N LYS A 53 -2.84 1.51 -4.89
CA LYS A 53 -2.07 2.75 -4.69
C LYS A 53 -0.58 2.48 -4.54
N LEU A 54 -0.19 1.46 -3.78
CA LEU A 54 1.22 1.11 -3.52
C LEU A 54 1.94 0.58 -4.77
N LEU A 55 1.28 -0.26 -5.55
CA LEU A 55 1.85 -0.88 -6.75
C LEU A 55 1.65 -0.02 -8.02
N ASN A 56 0.99 1.13 -7.90
CA ASN A 56 0.57 1.97 -9.02
C ASN A 56 -0.19 1.18 -10.11
N LYS A 57 -1.24 0.47 -9.68
CA LYS A 57 -2.11 -0.36 -10.55
C LYS A 57 -3.57 0.01 -10.37
N SER A 58 -4.42 -0.49 -11.27
CA SER A 58 -5.86 -0.35 -11.11
C SER A 58 -6.38 -1.27 -9.99
N ALA A 59 -7.37 -0.79 -9.24
CA ALA A 59 -8.04 -1.61 -8.21
C ALA A 59 -8.68 -2.87 -8.81
N ASN A 60 -9.12 -2.82 -10.07
CA ASN A 60 -9.66 -3.97 -10.79
C ASN A 60 -8.60 -5.05 -11.01
N SER A 61 -7.39 -4.68 -11.46
CA SER A 61 -6.29 -5.63 -11.66
C SER A 61 -5.96 -6.35 -10.35
N VAL A 62 -5.81 -5.60 -9.25
CA VAL A 62 -5.55 -6.17 -7.92
C VAL A 62 -6.68 -7.12 -7.47
N ARG A 63 -7.94 -6.74 -7.67
CA ARG A 63 -9.10 -7.59 -7.31
C ARG A 63 -9.14 -8.88 -8.11
N VAL A 64 -8.91 -8.82 -9.42
CA VAL A 64 -8.85 -10.02 -10.27
C VAL A 64 -7.74 -10.95 -9.78
N THR A 65 -6.55 -10.42 -9.51
CA THR A 65 -5.42 -11.18 -8.95
C THR A 65 -5.77 -11.84 -7.61
N LEU A 66 -6.44 -11.11 -6.71
CA LEU A 66 -6.88 -11.66 -5.41
C LEU A 66 -7.97 -12.72 -5.55
N THR A 67 -8.90 -12.56 -6.50
CA THR A 67 -9.91 -13.59 -6.79
C THR A 67 -9.26 -14.88 -7.30
N LEU A 68 -8.26 -14.77 -8.18
CA LEU A 68 -7.49 -15.92 -8.66
C LEU A 68 -6.67 -16.57 -7.54
N TYR A 69 -6.19 -15.79 -6.58
CA TYR A 69 -5.49 -16.30 -5.39
C TYR A 69 -6.43 -17.11 -4.48
N LYS A 70 -7.63 -16.61 -4.20
CA LYS A 70 -8.60 -17.27 -3.29
C LYS A 70 -9.24 -18.54 -3.85
N LYS A 71 -9.18 -18.75 -5.16
CA LYS A 71 -9.72 -19.94 -5.84
C LYS A 71 -8.76 -21.12 -5.87
N LYS A 72 -7.50 -20.92 -5.50
CA LYS A 72 -6.49 -21.97 -5.34
C LYS A 72 -6.43 -22.41 -3.88
#